data_AF-A0AAW2E2L9-F1
#
_entry.id   AF-A0AAW2E2L9-F1
#
_cell.length_a   1.000
_cell.length_b   1.000
_cell.length_c   1.000
_cell.angle_alpha   90.00
_cell.angle_beta   90.00
_cell.angle_gamma   90.00
#
_symmetry.space_group_name_H-M   'P 1'
#
loop_
_entity.id
_entity.type
_entity.pdbx_description
1 polymer ?
#
loop_
_entity_poly.entity_id
_entity_poly.type
_entity_poly.pdbx_seq_one_letter_code
_entity_poly.pdbx_strand_id
1 'polypeptide(L)'
;MDSGDEINIYIDNEVNDYYGEDANNTDCNYDSLITEEDSMDSDDSYTEKTRLEGPKDQNYTVLKQSDIRERQENTIAEVATILSVSEAAATVLLRHYNWSVSKVHEAWFADEDRVRKNLGLFDKPIIEIPCDSEIMCGICFDLFPRDEIVSAACGHPYCIECFRYYISTSINDGPGCLILRCPDMTCCAAIDGDMVNKLVLDEEKNKYSTYLYRSYVEENKKIKWCPGPGCNRWHLTLLQST
;
A
#
# COMPACT_ATOMS: atom_id res chain seq x y z
N MET A 1 -21.92 -37.78 38.67
CA MET A 1 -21.94 -37.77 40.15
C MET A 1 -20.60 -38.34 40.55
N ASP A 2 -19.69 -37.65 41.20
CA ASP A 2 -19.69 -36.37 41.89
C ASP A 2 -18.20 -36.05 42.17
N SER A 3 -17.88 -34.77 42.26
CA SER A 3 -16.92 -34.08 43.15
C SER A 3 -15.81 -34.89 43.86
N GLY A 4 -14.59 -34.41 44.04
CA GLY A 4 -14.02 -33.06 44.01
C GLY A 4 -12.74 -33.08 44.86
N ASP A 5 -11.85 -32.10 44.67
CA ASP A 5 -10.81 -31.77 45.64
C ASP A 5 -10.63 -30.25 45.63
N GLU A 6 -11.18 -29.62 46.67
CA GLU A 6 -10.94 -28.23 47.05
C GLU A 6 -9.76 -28.17 48.02
N ILE A 7 -8.85 -27.22 47.83
CA ILE A 7 -7.98 -26.72 48.89
C ILE A 7 -8.08 -25.20 48.89
N ASN A 8 -8.54 -24.70 50.04
CA ASN A 8 -8.72 -23.31 50.42
C ASN A 8 -7.52 -22.90 51.31
N ILE A 9 -7.15 -21.61 51.36
CA ILE A 9 -6.62 -20.85 52.54
C ILE A 9 -6.32 -19.38 52.11
N TYR A 10 -7.28 -18.51 52.42
CA TYR A 10 -7.20 -17.20 53.10
C TYR A 10 -5.84 -16.57 53.52
N ILE A 11 -5.63 -15.27 53.14
CA ILE A 11 -5.43 -14.04 53.99
C ILE A 11 -3.94 -13.55 53.91
N ASP A 12 -3.51 -12.28 53.85
CA ASP A 12 -4.03 -10.95 54.24
C ASP A 12 -3.35 -9.81 53.45
N ASN A 13 -3.90 -8.61 53.66
CA ASN A 13 -3.47 -7.26 53.26
C ASN A 13 -2.00 -6.90 53.59
N GLU A 14 -1.40 -6.00 52.80
CA GLU A 14 -0.58 -4.90 53.35
C GLU A 14 -0.38 -3.74 52.36
N VAL A 15 -0.43 -2.54 52.94
CA VAL A 15 -0.45 -1.19 52.35
C VAL A 15 0.82 -0.47 52.79
N ASN A 16 1.40 0.38 51.93
CA ASN A 16 2.27 1.55 52.18
C ASN A 16 3.31 1.69 51.06
N ASP A 17 3.86 2.84 50.67
CA ASP A 17 3.60 4.29 50.80
C ASP A 17 4.89 4.90 50.18
N TYR A 18 4.82 5.91 49.31
CA TYR A 18 5.77 7.05 49.36
C TYR A 18 5.36 8.23 48.46
N TYR A 19 5.55 9.43 49.02
CA TYR A 19 5.04 10.76 48.62
C TYR A 19 5.97 11.59 47.70
N GLY A 20 5.38 12.64 47.11
CA GLY A 20 6.04 13.90 46.63
C GLY A 20 5.35 14.47 45.38
N GLU A 21 4.33 15.36 45.46
CA GLU A 21 4.41 16.84 45.58
C GLU A 21 5.47 17.44 44.62
N ASP A 22 5.12 18.22 43.59
CA ASP A 22 4.72 19.62 43.74
C ASP A 22 3.69 20.12 42.70
N ALA A 23 2.86 21.02 43.22
CA ALA A 23 1.87 21.82 42.53
C ALA A 23 2.50 23.01 41.77
N ASN A 24 1.85 23.42 40.67
CA ASN A 24 1.44 24.82 40.56
C ASN A 24 0.26 24.98 39.58
N ASN A 25 -0.90 25.05 40.22
CA ASN A 25 -2.13 25.68 39.77
C ASN A 25 -1.89 27.20 39.56
N THR A 26 -2.50 27.82 38.56
CA THR A 26 -3.35 29.03 38.75
C THR A 26 -3.99 29.43 37.42
N ASP A 27 -5.31 29.29 37.43
CA ASP A 27 -6.34 29.87 36.58
C ASP A 27 -6.34 31.41 36.61
N CYS A 28 -6.57 32.07 35.47
CA CYS A 28 -7.36 33.30 35.44
C CYS A 28 -7.83 33.69 34.03
N ASN A 29 -9.14 33.52 33.83
CA ASN A 29 -9.98 34.31 32.95
C ASN A 29 -10.07 35.79 33.43
N TYR A 30 -9.77 36.79 32.59
CA TYR A 30 -10.35 38.14 32.71
C TYR A 30 -10.18 38.98 31.43
N ASP A 31 -11.32 39.13 30.74
CA ASP A 31 -11.93 40.36 30.25
C ASP A 31 -11.30 41.24 29.14
N SER A 32 -12.24 41.71 28.33
CA SER A 32 -12.23 42.63 27.21
C SER A 32 -11.83 44.05 27.61
N LEU A 33 -11.09 44.74 26.73
CA LEU A 33 -11.21 46.19 26.58
C LEU A 33 -11.15 46.58 25.09
N ILE A 34 -12.31 46.97 24.59
CA ILE A 34 -12.48 47.82 23.41
C ILE A 34 -12.05 49.23 23.81
N THR A 35 -11.23 49.88 22.99
CA THR A 35 -11.27 51.33 22.80
C THR A 35 -11.04 51.63 21.32
N GLU A 36 -12.09 52.12 20.67
CA GLU A 36 -12.02 52.84 19.40
C GLU A 36 -11.51 54.25 19.66
N GLU A 37 -10.68 54.81 18.76
CA GLU A 37 -10.89 56.12 18.11
C GLU A 37 -9.70 56.48 17.19
N ASP A 38 -10.02 56.54 15.90
CA ASP A 38 -9.60 57.45 14.83
C ASP A 38 -8.30 58.26 14.92
N SER A 39 -7.48 58.15 13.87
CA SER A 39 -7.05 59.32 13.08
C SER A 39 -6.39 58.91 11.76
N MET A 40 -6.90 59.47 10.66
CA MET A 40 -6.23 59.52 9.36
C MET A 40 -5.03 60.45 9.45
N ASP A 41 -3.84 59.99 9.05
CA ASP A 41 -2.88 60.87 8.38
C ASP A 41 -2.03 60.11 7.37
N SER A 42 -1.77 60.81 6.28
CA SER A 42 -1.16 60.38 5.03
C SER A 42 0.31 60.80 5.03
N ASP A 43 1.27 59.87 4.94
CA ASP A 43 2.43 60.07 4.05
C ASP A 43 3.23 58.79 3.76
N ASP A 44 3.84 58.84 2.59
CA ASP A 44 4.63 57.91 1.80
C ASP A 44 5.90 57.36 2.51
N SER A 45 6.17 56.05 2.40
CA SER A 45 7.51 55.54 2.06
C SER A 45 7.59 54.01 2.01
N TYR A 46 8.14 53.57 0.87
CA TYR A 46 8.70 52.26 0.54
C TYR A 46 9.23 51.44 1.73
N THR A 47 8.58 50.29 2.00
CA THR A 47 9.20 49.18 2.72
C THR A 47 8.94 47.86 2.00
N GLU A 48 9.93 47.50 1.18
CA GLU A 48 10.52 46.18 1.06
C GLU A 48 9.56 44.97 1.04
N LYS A 49 9.12 44.60 -0.17
CA LYS A 49 8.72 43.22 -0.47
C LYS A 49 9.92 42.32 -0.18
N THR A 50 9.97 41.71 1.01
CA THR A 50 10.82 40.55 1.25
C THR A 50 10.33 39.44 0.33
N ARG A 51 10.93 39.39 -0.86
CA ARG A 51 11.00 38.17 -1.67
C ARG A 51 11.54 37.10 -0.74
N LEU A 52 10.72 36.12 -0.39
CA LEU A 52 11.21 34.84 0.06
C LEU A 52 12.06 34.30 -1.09
N GLU A 53 13.37 34.54 -1.00
CA GLU A 53 14.34 33.93 -1.90
C GLU A 53 14.28 32.42 -1.68
N GLY A 54 13.54 31.74 -2.56
CA GLY A 54 13.52 30.30 -2.61
C GLY A 54 14.94 29.75 -2.82
N PRO A 55 15.24 28.52 -2.36
CA PRO A 55 16.57 27.94 -2.49
C PRO A 55 16.98 27.88 -3.97
N LYS A 56 18.20 28.37 -4.24
CA LYS A 56 18.83 28.40 -5.56
C LYS A 56 19.02 26.99 -6.12
N ASP A 57 18.71 26.84 -7.41
CA ASP A 57 19.06 25.76 -8.34
C ASP A 57 18.96 24.32 -7.81
N GLN A 58 17.74 23.85 -7.54
CA GLN A 58 17.49 22.42 -7.65
C GLN A 58 17.24 22.08 -9.13
N ASN A 59 18.13 21.28 -9.72
CA ASN A 59 17.94 20.71 -11.05
C ASN A 59 16.75 19.74 -11.02
N TYR A 60 15.53 20.26 -11.19
CA TYR A 60 14.33 19.43 -11.25
C TYR A 60 13.78 19.39 -12.67
N THR A 61 13.27 18.23 -13.07
CA THR A 61 12.54 18.04 -14.32
C THR A 61 11.09 17.77 -14.00
N VAL A 62 10.20 18.49 -14.68
CA VAL A 62 8.77 18.24 -14.61
C VAL A 62 8.45 17.09 -15.58
N LEU A 63 7.89 16.02 -15.05
CA LEU A 63 7.46 14.85 -15.82
C LEU A 63 5.94 14.81 -15.91
N LYS A 64 5.43 14.33 -17.04
CA LYS A 64 4.01 14.02 -17.21
C LYS A 64 3.70 12.67 -16.60
N GLN A 65 2.42 12.43 -16.35
CA GLN A 65 1.93 11.12 -15.93
C GLN A 65 2.33 9.99 -16.92
N SER A 66 2.32 10.25 -18.22
CA SER A 66 2.79 9.32 -19.26
C SER A 66 4.23 8.88 -19.03
N ASP A 67 5.10 9.84 -18.75
CA ASP A 67 6.55 9.61 -18.63
C ASP A 67 6.85 8.76 -17.38
N ILE A 68 6.07 8.94 -16.31
CA ILE A 68 6.19 8.12 -15.10
C ILE A 68 5.68 6.69 -15.35
N ARG A 69 4.56 6.53 -16.07
CA ARG A 69 4.03 5.21 -16.44
C ARG A 69 5.02 4.43 -17.30
N GLU A 70 5.59 5.08 -18.31
CA GLU A 70 6.63 4.47 -19.15
C GLU A 70 7.86 4.05 -18.32
N ARG A 71 8.31 4.89 -17.38
CA ARG A 71 9.41 4.51 -16.47
C ARG A 71 9.05 3.34 -15.56
N GLN A 72 7.82 3.30 -15.07
CA GLN A 72 7.32 2.19 -14.25
C GLN A 72 7.33 0.89 -15.06
N GLU A 73 6.77 0.89 -16.26
CA GLU A 73 6.74 -0.25 -17.19
C GLU A 73 8.17 -0.69 -17.57
N ASN A 74 9.06 0.25 -17.89
CA ASN A 74 10.47 -0.06 -18.17
C ASN A 74 11.18 -0.70 -16.98
N THR A 75 10.90 -0.24 -15.75
CA THR A 75 11.49 -0.84 -14.54
C THR A 75 10.97 -2.27 -14.34
N ILE A 76 9.69 -2.51 -14.59
CA ILE A 76 9.09 -3.86 -14.53
C ILE A 76 9.74 -4.76 -15.59
N ALA A 77 9.84 -4.27 -16.84
CA ALA A 77 10.41 -5.02 -17.96
C ALA A 77 11.90 -5.33 -17.76
N GLU A 78 12.68 -4.39 -17.21
CA GLU A 78 14.09 -4.59 -16.84
C GLU A 78 14.22 -5.74 -15.85
N VAL A 79 13.47 -5.70 -14.75
CA VAL A 79 13.49 -6.76 -13.72
C VAL A 79 12.98 -8.08 -14.27
N ALA A 80 11.90 -8.07 -15.05
CA ALA A 80 11.35 -9.27 -15.69
C ALA A 80 12.38 -9.95 -16.60
N THR A 81 13.13 -9.15 -17.37
CA THR A 81 14.17 -9.65 -18.28
C THR A 81 15.38 -10.21 -17.51
N ILE A 82 15.89 -9.47 -16.52
CA ILE A 82 17.08 -9.87 -15.75
C ILE A 82 16.82 -11.14 -14.94
N LEU A 83 15.65 -11.21 -14.29
CA LEU A 83 15.28 -12.35 -13.45
C LEU A 83 14.62 -13.49 -14.24
N SER A 84 14.35 -13.30 -15.54
CA SER A 84 13.64 -14.26 -16.40
C SER A 84 12.28 -14.71 -15.83
N VAL A 85 11.48 -13.73 -15.37
CA VAL A 85 10.13 -13.95 -14.83
C VAL A 85 9.08 -13.17 -15.63
N SER A 86 7.79 -13.45 -15.43
CA SER A 86 6.71 -12.67 -16.05
C SER A 86 6.67 -11.23 -15.50
N GLU A 87 6.14 -10.29 -16.28
CA GLU A 87 5.94 -8.90 -15.82
C GLU A 87 5.00 -8.82 -14.60
N ALA A 88 4.00 -9.69 -14.55
CA ALA A 88 3.15 -9.90 -13.39
C ALA A 88 3.95 -10.26 -12.12
N ALA A 89 4.86 -11.24 -12.21
CA ALA A 89 5.71 -11.64 -11.10
C ALA A 89 6.73 -10.55 -10.72
N ALA A 90 7.33 -9.89 -11.72
CA ALA A 90 8.24 -8.76 -11.51
C ALA A 90 7.55 -7.59 -10.80
N THR A 91 6.28 -7.32 -11.13
CA THR A 91 5.46 -6.32 -10.44
C THR A 91 5.29 -6.69 -8.96
N VAL A 92 4.90 -7.92 -8.64
CA VAL A 92 4.76 -8.39 -7.25
C VAL A 92 6.07 -8.25 -6.47
N LEU A 93 7.20 -8.63 -7.09
CA LEU A 93 8.54 -8.46 -6.51
C LEU A 93 8.84 -6.99 -6.21
N LEU A 94 8.71 -6.12 -7.21
CA LEU A 94 8.97 -4.68 -7.06
C LEU A 94 8.07 -4.07 -5.97
N ARG A 95 6.80 -4.48 -5.89
CA ARG A 95 5.87 -4.01 -4.86
C ARG A 95 6.33 -4.38 -3.45
N HIS A 96 6.77 -5.62 -3.24
CA HIS A 96 7.23 -6.09 -1.93
C HIS A 96 8.52 -5.40 -1.48
N TYR A 97 9.39 -5.03 -2.41
CA TYR A 97 10.67 -4.35 -2.13
C TYR A 97 10.60 -2.83 -2.35
N ASN A 98 9.41 -2.24 -2.30
CA ASN A 98 9.19 -0.78 -2.42
C ASN A 98 9.87 -0.17 -3.65
N TRP A 99 9.73 -0.82 -4.80
CA TRP A 99 10.29 -0.41 -6.09
C TRP A 99 11.82 -0.26 -6.11
N SER A 100 12.53 -0.94 -5.20
CA SER A 100 13.99 -0.95 -5.15
C SER A 100 14.56 -2.13 -5.94
N VAL A 101 14.98 -1.87 -7.18
CA VAL A 101 15.60 -2.87 -8.07
C VAL A 101 16.80 -3.57 -7.42
N SER A 102 17.68 -2.82 -6.76
CA SER A 102 18.85 -3.39 -6.06
C SER A 102 18.45 -4.41 -4.99
N LYS A 103 17.45 -4.09 -4.15
CA LYS A 103 16.97 -5.02 -3.11
C LYS A 103 16.32 -6.26 -3.70
N VAL A 104 15.58 -6.11 -4.79
CA VAL A 104 15.00 -7.25 -5.51
C VAL A 104 16.11 -8.17 -6.01
N HIS A 105 17.11 -7.63 -6.70
CA HIS A 105 18.23 -8.42 -7.22
C HIS A 105 19.04 -9.08 -6.11
N GLU A 106 19.40 -8.35 -5.05
CA GLU A 106 20.13 -8.90 -3.90
C GLU A 106 19.38 -10.06 -3.25
N ALA A 107 18.07 -9.91 -3.01
CA ALA A 107 17.28 -10.97 -2.40
C ALA A 107 17.06 -12.16 -3.33
N TRP A 108 16.77 -11.91 -4.61
CA TRP A 108 16.53 -12.94 -5.61
C TRP A 108 17.77 -13.79 -5.88
N PHE A 109 18.92 -13.15 -6.11
CA PHE A 109 20.17 -13.86 -6.37
C PHE A 109 20.77 -14.51 -5.11
N ALA A 110 20.36 -14.08 -3.91
CA ALA A 110 20.73 -14.76 -2.68
C ALA A 110 19.96 -16.07 -2.48
N ASP A 111 18.65 -16.09 -2.73
CA ASP A 111 17.79 -17.26 -2.54
C ASP A 111 16.45 -17.09 -3.28
N GLU A 112 16.44 -17.53 -4.55
CA GLU A 112 15.29 -17.43 -5.45
C GLU A 112 14.08 -18.22 -4.93
N ASP A 113 14.29 -19.46 -4.47
CA ASP A 113 13.22 -20.35 -3.99
C ASP A 113 12.52 -19.77 -2.76
N ARG A 114 13.27 -19.20 -1.82
CA ARG A 114 12.71 -18.53 -0.65
C ARG A 114 11.90 -17.31 -1.04
N VAL A 115 12.38 -16.49 -1.98
CA VAL A 115 11.64 -15.31 -2.45
C VAL A 115 10.36 -15.73 -3.14
N ARG A 116 10.41 -16.71 -4.05
CA ARG A 116 9.22 -17.26 -4.72
C ARG A 116 8.18 -17.75 -3.72
N LYS A 117 8.60 -18.56 -2.73
CA LYS A 117 7.69 -19.10 -1.71
C LYS A 117 7.06 -18.01 -0.84
N ASN A 118 7.85 -17.03 -0.40
CA ASN A 118 7.37 -15.96 0.48
C ASN A 118 6.37 -15.04 -0.22
N LEU A 119 6.58 -14.78 -1.51
CA LEU A 119 5.71 -13.95 -2.33
C LEU A 119 4.59 -14.74 -3.01
N GLY A 120 4.57 -16.06 -2.86
CA GLY A 120 3.56 -16.91 -3.46
C GLY A 120 3.61 -16.95 -4.99
N LEU A 121 4.81 -16.87 -5.55
CA LEU A 121 5.08 -17.04 -6.97
C LEU A 121 5.31 -18.53 -7.23
N PHE A 122 4.29 -19.22 -7.73
CA PHE A 122 4.34 -20.66 -8.00
C PHE A 122 4.43 -20.90 -9.51
N ASP A 123 5.39 -21.73 -9.96
CA ASP A 123 5.56 -22.07 -11.37
C ASP A 123 4.55 -23.12 -11.88
N LYS A 124 3.91 -23.85 -10.94
CA LYS A 124 2.90 -24.88 -11.23
C LYS A 124 1.77 -24.80 -10.20
N PRO A 125 0.52 -25.06 -10.61
CA PRO A 125 -0.59 -25.19 -9.67
C PRO A 125 -0.30 -26.30 -8.67
N ILE A 126 -0.51 -26.03 -7.38
CA ILE A 126 -0.32 -27.00 -6.30
C ILE A 126 -1.43 -28.07 -6.36
N ILE A 127 -2.59 -27.70 -6.90
CA ILE A 127 -3.75 -28.57 -7.05
C ILE A 127 -4.05 -28.74 -8.56
N GLU A 128 -3.96 -29.97 -9.05
CA GLU A 128 -4.46 -30.32 -10.39
C GLU A 128 -5.97 -30.56 -10.32
N ILE A 129 -6.73 -29.75 -11.06
CA ILE A 129 -8.19 -29.83 -11.06
C ILE A 129 -8.63 -30.85 -12.14
N PRO A 130 -9.37 -31.93 -11.78
CA PRO A 130 -9.87 -32.92 -12.72
C PRO A 130 -10.76 -32.31 -13.82
N CYS A 131 -10.70 -32.85 -15.04
CA CYS A 131 -11.30 -32.22 -16.22
C CYS A 131 -12.82 -32.43 -16.36
N ASP A 132 -13.37 -33.49 -15.76
CA ASP A 132 -14.72 -34.01 -16.09
C ASP A 132 -15.69 -33.98 -14.90
N SER A 133 -15.50 -33.07 -13.94
CA SER A 133 -16.35 -33.01 -12.75
C SER A 133 -16.68 -31.58 -12.36
N GLU A 134 -17.87 -31.40 -11.81
CA GLU A 134 -18.20 -30.17 -11.10
C GLU A 134 -17.25 -30.03 -9.90
N ILE A 135 -16.75 -28.81 -9.71
CA ILE A 135 -15.76 -28.47 -8.68
C ILE A 135 -16.43 -27.57 -7.67
N MET A 136 -16.16 -27.84 -6.40
CA MET A 136 -16.68 -27.03 -5.29
C MET A 136 -15.87 -25.74 -5.15
N CYS A 137 -16.56 -24.60 -5.11
CA CYS A 137 -15.95 -23.31 -4.80
C CYS A 137 -15.55 -23.23 -3.32
N GLY A 138 -14.31 -22.84 -3.02
CA GLY A 138 -13.82 -22.69 -1.64
C GLY A 138 -14.40 -21.53 -0.83
N ILE A 139 -15.29 -20.71 -1.40
CA ILE A 139 -15.92 -19.56 -0.73
C ILE A 139 -17.42 -19.79 -0.52
N CYS A 140 -18.18 -20.07 -1.57
CA CYS A 140 -19.63 -20.28 -1.46
C CYS A 140 -20.03 -21.75 -1.26
N PHE A 141 -19.10 -22.70 -1.44
CA PHE A 141 -19.33 -24.14 -1.33
C PHE A 141 -20.31 -24.75 -2.34
N ASP A 142 -20.72 -23.99 -3.37
CA ASP A 142 -21.50 -24.51 -4.50
C ASP A 142 -20.61 -25.21 -5.54
N LEU A 143 -21.25 -26.06 -6.37
CA LEU A 143 -20.62 -26.81 -7.45
C LEU A 143 -20.72 -26.04 -8.78
N PHE A 144 -19.59 -25.90 -9.47
CA PHE A 144 -19.49 -25.21 -10.75
C PHE A 144 -18.76 -26.07 -11.79
N PRO A 145 -19.06 -25.90 -13.08
CA PRO A 145 -18.27 -26.52 -14.13
C PRO A 145 -16.85 -25.92 -14.18
N ARG A 146 -15.91 -26.67 -14.77
CA ARG A 146 -14.47 -26.33 -14.83
C ARG A 146 -14.18 -24.96 -15.42
N ASP A 147 -14.95 -24.54 -16.42
CA ASP A 147 -14.84 -23.26 -17.12
C ASP A 147 -15.28 -22.05 -16.29
N GLU A 148 -16.10 -22.27 -15.26
CA GLU A 148 -16.52 -21.25 -14.31
C GLU A 148 -15.64 -21.19 -13.05
N ILE A 149 -14.61 -22.04 -12.98
CA ILE A 149 -13.64 -22.07 -11.88
C ILE A 149 -12.35 -21.36 -12.28
N VAL A 150 -11.89 -20.51 -11.37
CA VAL A 150 -10.64 -19.79 -11.44
C VAL A 150 -9.81 -20.04 -10.18
N SER A 151 -8.50 -19.90 -10.31
CA SER A 151 -7.57 -20.05 -9.20
C SER A 151 -6.36 -19.15 -9.41
N ALA A 152 -5.75 -18.71 -8.31
CA ALA A 152 -4.40 -18.14 -8.35
C ALA A 152 -3.37 -19.25 -8.65
N ALA A 153 -2.08 -18.91 -8.68
CA ALA A 153 -1.01 -19.88 -8.97
C ALA A 153 -0.95 -21.09 -8.01
N CYS A 154 -1.64 -21.05 -6.85
CA CYS A 154 -1.78 -22.20 -5.96
C CYS A 154 -2.75 -23.28 -6.45
N GLY A 155 -3.70 -22.98 -7.33
CA GLY A 155 -4.71 -23.94 -7.77
C GLY A 155 -5.93 -24.09 -6.84
N HIS A 156 -6.06 -23.31 -5.75
CA HIS A 156 -7.28 -23.31 -4.94
C HIS A 156 -8.49 -22.83 -5.78
N PRO A 157 -9.56 -23.63 -5.90
CA PRO A 157 -10.65 -23.34 -6.82
C PRO A 157 -11.69 -22.39 -6.23
N TYR A 158 -12.05 -21.37 -7.00
CA TYR A 158 -13.13 -20.43 -6.70
C TYR A 158 -13.96 -20.21 -7.96
N CYS A 159 -15.27 -20.05 -7.82
CA CYS A 159 -16.07 -19.60 -8.95
C CYS A 159 -15.68 -18.17 -9.34
N ILE A 160 -15.86 -17.83 -10.62
CA ILE A 160 -15.54 -16.50 -11.17
C ILE A 160 -16.16 -15.39 -10.32
N GLU A 161 -17.42 -15.55 -9.90
CA GLU A 161 -18.17 -14.56 -9.14
C GLU A 161 -17.58 -14.30 -7.76
N CYS A 162 -17.29 -15.34 -6.98
CA CYS A 162 -16.66 -15.18 -5.67
C CYS A 162 -15.27 -14.55 -5.78
N PHE A 163 -14.47 -14.99 -6.76
CA PHE A 163 -13.11 -14.49 -6.90
C PHE A 163 -13.07 -13.05 -7.41
N ARG A 164 -13.97 -12.70 -8.34
CA ARG A 164 -14.20 -11.30 -8.75
C ARG A 164 -14.61 -10.44 -7.57
N TYR A 165 -15.63 -10.85 -6.81
CA TYR A 165 -16.11 -10.07 -5.67
C TYR A 165 -15.02 -9.84 -4.63
N TYR A 166 -14.20 -10.85 -4.36
CA TYR A 166 -13.04 -10.73 -3.46
C TYR A 166 -12.04 -9.67 -3.94
N ILE A 167 -11.61 -9.74 -5.20
CA ILE A 167 -10.67 -8.77 -5.78
C ILE A 167 -11.29 -7.37 -5.82
N SER A 168 -12.52 -7.24 -6.30
CA SER A 168 -13.27 -5.98 -6.38
C SER A 168 -13.40 -5.32 -5.01
N THR A 169 -13.73 -6.09 -3.97
CA THR A 169 -13.83 -5.56 -2.60
C THR A 169 -12.48 -5.03 -2.13
N SER A 170 -11.41 -5.79 -2.33
CA SER A 170 -10.05 -5.36 -1.96
C SER A 170 -9.62 -4.08 -2.69
N ILE A 171 -9.95 -3.93 -3.98
CA ILE A 171 -9.66 -2.71 -4.75
C ILE A 171 -10.43 -1.51 -4.17
N ASN A 172 -11.67 -1.71 -3.74
CA ASN A 172 -12.48 -0.64 -3.17
C ASN A 172 -12.05 -0.26 -1.75
N ASP A 173 -11.50 -1.21 -0.98
CA ASP A 173 -10.94 -0.95 0.35
C ASP A 173 -9.66 -0.10 0.30
N GLY A 174 -8.88 -0.21 -0.78
CA GLY A 174 -7.79 0.71 -1.08
C GLY A 174 -6.51 0.05 -1.60
N PRO A 175 -5.32 0.67 -1.37
CA PRO A 175 -4.07 0.24 -2.00
C PRO A 175 -3.54 -1.13 -1.51
N GLY A 176 -4.16 -1.71 -0.47
CA GLY A 176 -3.86 -3.06 0.00
C GLY A 176 -4.08 -4.16 -1.05
N CYS A 177 -4.91 -3.90 -2.07
CA CYS A 177 -5.12 -4.80 -3.20
C CYS A 177 -3.84 -5.12 -4.01
N LEU A 178 -2.79 -4.29 -3.89
CA LEU A 178 -1.52 -4.51 -4.60
C LEU A 178 -0.69 -5.67 -4.03
N ILE A 179 -1.02 -6.15 -2.83
CA ILE A 179 -0.36 -7.29 -2.17
C ILE A 179 -1.38 -8.40 -1.85
N LEU A 180 -2.50 -8.42 -2.58
CA LEU A 180 -3.58 -9.35 -2.36
C LEU A 180 -3.13 -10.80 -2.59
N ARG A 181 -3.61 -11.69 -1.73
CA ARG A 181 -3.27 -13.12 -1.75
C ARG A 181 -4.50 -13.97 -1.99
N CYS A 182 -4.27 -15.26 -2.21
CA CYS A 182 -5.31 -16.27 -2.26
C CYS A 182 -6.27 -16.14 -1.05
N PRO A 183 -7.60 -16.30 -1.27
CA PRO A 183 -8.59 -16.26 -0.19
C PRO A 183 -8.38 -17.30 0.91
N ASP A 184 -7.67 -18.39 0.63
CA ASP A 184 -7.31 -19.39 1.66
C ASP A 184 -6.27 -18.83 2.64
N MET A 185 -6.60 -18.86 3.93
CA MET A 185 -5.79 -18.25 5.00
C MET A 185 -4.40 -18.90 5.19
N THR A 186 -4.24 -20.15 4.76
CA THR A 186 -2.96 -20.87 4.85
C THR A 186 -2.10 -20.69 3.60
N CYS A 187 -2.66 -20.09 2.56
CA CYS A 187 -2.02 -19.91 1.27
C CYS A 187 -1.36 -18.53 1.15
N CYS A 188 -0.15 -18.50 0.58
CA CYS A 188 0.56 -17.25 0.29
C CYS A 188 0.52 -16.84 -1.18
N ALA A 189 -0.17 -17.58 -2.06
CA ALA A 189 -0.18 -17.29 -3.51
C ALA A 189 -0.63 -15.86 -3.79
N ALA A 190 0.19 -15.11 -4.53
CA ALA A 190 -0.15 -13.76 -4.94
C ALA A 190 -1.26 -13.78 -6.00
N ILE A 191 -2.13 -12.77 -5.94
CA ILE A 191 -3.01 -12.42 -7.04
C ILE A 191 -2.30 -11.35 -7.86
N ASP A 192 -1.86 -11.73 -9.05
CA ASP A 192 -1.13 -10.83 -9.94
C ASP A 192 -2.04 -9.88 -10.73
N GLY A 193 -1.42 -8.90 -11.39
CA GLY A 193 -2.12 -7.91 -12.19
C GLY A 193 -2.90 -8.51 -13.36
N ASP A 194 -2.43 -9.62 -13.93
CA ASP A 194 -3.09 -10.31 -15.04
C ASP A 194 -4.43 -10.90 -14.59
N MET A 195 -4.46 -11.54 -13.43
CA MET A 195 -5.68 -12.06 -12.81
C MET A 195 -6.67 -10.94 -12.49
N VAL A 196 -6.19 -9.84 -11.91
CA VAL A 196 -7.02 -8.65 -11.64
C VAL A 196 -7.64 -8.16 -12.94
N ASN A 197 -6.83 -7.92 -13.98
CA ASN A 197 -7.28 -7.42 -15.28
C ASN A 197 -8.27 -8.35 -16.00
N LYS A 198 -8.22 -9.65 -15.72
CA LYS A 198 -9.12 -10.65 -16.32
C LYS A 198 -10.50 -10.68 -15.65
N LEU A 199 -10.57 -10.47 -14.33
CA LEU A 199 -11.79 -10.73 -13.56
C LEU A 199 -12.63 -9.50 -13.24
N VAL A 200 -11.99 -8.34 -13.08
CA VAL A 200 -12.67 -7.11 -12.61
C VAL A 200 -13.13 -6.22 -13.76
N LEU A 201 -14.02 -5.27 -13.47
CA LEU A 201 -14.53 -4.31 -14.45
C LEU A 201 -13.50 -3.20 -14.76
N ASP A 202 -13.64 -2.51 -15.88
CA ASP A 202 -12.67 -1.50 -16.32
C ASP A 202 -12.52 -0.32 -15.35
N GLU A 203 -13.58 0.05 -14.63
CA GLU A 203 -13.49 1.06 -13.56
C GLU A 203 -12.56 0.62 -12.42
N GLU A 204 -12.62 -0.66 -12.04
CA GLU A 204 -11.81 -1.25 -10.99
C GLU A 204 -10.36 -1.45 -11.45
N LYS A 205 -10.16 -1.81 -12.72
CA LYS A 205 -8.82 -1.84 -13.35
C LYS A 205 -8.16 -0.47 -13.30
N ASN A 206 -8.92 0.60 -13.57
CA ASN A 206 -8.41 1.97 -13.50
C ASN A 206 -8.01 2.37 -12.07
N LYS A 207 -8.80 1.97 -11.05
CA LYS A 207 -8.43 2.15 -9.64
C LYS A 207 -7.16 1.39 -9.28
N TYR A 208 -7.09 0.10 -9.63
CA TYR A 208 -5.91 -0.74 -9.42
C TYR A 208 -4.66 -0.15 -10.08
N SER A 209 -4.75 0.23 -11.35
CA SER A 209 -3.66 0.91 -12.09
C SER A 209 -3.24 2.22 -11.42
N THR A 210 -4.18 2.97 -10.86
CA THR A 210 -3.89 4.22 -10.12
C THR A 210 -3.16 3.94 -8.82
N TYR A 211 -3.54 2.91 -8.06
CA TYR A 211 -2.81 2.50 -6.86
C TYR A 211 -1.39 2.03 -7.22
N LEU A 212 -1.27 1.20 -8.24
CA LEU A 212 0.02 0.70 -8.72
C LEU A 212 0.94 1.86 -9.12
N TYR A 213 0.42 2.81 -9.90
CA TYR A 213 1.10 4.03 -10.31
C TYR A 213 1.56 4.87 -9.11
N ARG A 214 0.65 5.18 -8.19
CA ARG A 214 0.95 5.98 -6.99
C ARG A 214 2.06 5.36 -6.17
N SER A 215 2.01 4.04 -6.03
CA SER A 215 2.99 3.31 -5.24
C SER A 215 4.41 3.42 -5.80
N TYR A 216 4.58 3.56 -7.12
CA TYR A 216 5.90 3.79 -7.73
C TYR A 216 6.41 5.20 -7.44
N VAL A 217 5.53 6.19 -7.47
CA VAL A 217 5.86 7.59 -7.18
C VAL A 217 6.22 7.78 -5.71
N GLU A 218 5.43 7.21 -4.81
CA GLU A 218 5.55 7.41 -3.36
C GLU A 218 6.80 6.74 -2.78
N GLU A 219 7.18 5.57 -3.30
CA GLU A 219 8.38 4.85 -2.84
C GLU A 219 9.68 5.37 -3.46
N ASN A 220 9.59 6.13 -4.56
CA ASN A 220 10.75 6.69 -5.22
C ASN A 220 11.16 8.04 -4.61
N LYS A 221 12.26 8.04 -3.85
CA LYS A 221 12.79 9.24 -3.17
C LYS A 221 13.10 10.42 -4.10
N LYS A 222 13.37 10.16 -5.39
CA LYS A 222 13.73 11.18 -6.39
C LYS A 222 12.50 11.82 -7.05
N ILE A 223 11.30 11.27 -6.85
CA ILE A 223 10.06 11.76 -7.44
C ILE A 223 9.19 12.35 -6.34
N LYS A 224 8.58 13.50 -6.61
CA LYS A 224 7.67 14.21 -5.71
C LYS A 224 6.41 14.63 -6.46
N TRP A 225 5.30 14.66 -5.72
CA TRP A 225 4.04 15.19 -6.22
C TRP A 225 4.15 16.70 -6.47
N CYS A 226 3.51 17.17 -7.54
CA CYS A 226 3.33 18.60 -7.77
C CYS A 226 2.46 19.19 -6.64
N PRO A 227 2.92 20.23 -5.92
CA PRO A 227 2.20 20.79 -4.77
C PRO A 227 0.96 21.62 -5.15
N GLY A 228 0.76 21.92 -6.44
CA GLY A 228 -0.37 22.71 -6.91
C GLY A 228 -1.69 21.96 -6.75
N PRO A 229 -2.75 22.58 -6.18
CA PRO A 229 -4.06 21.94 -6.10
C PRO A 229 -4.59 21.61 -7.50
N GLY A 230 -5.05 20.37 -7.72
CA GLY A 230 -5.53 19.90 -9.02
C GLY A 230 -4.44 19.60 -10.05
N CYS A 231 -3.16 19.62 -9.66
CA CYS A 231 -2.01 19.27 -10.50
C CYS A 231 -1.88 17.74 -10.65
N ASN A 232 -2.94 17.05 -11.09
CA ASN A 232 -2.94 15.58 -11.26
C ASN A 232 -2.17 15.11 -12.51
N ARG A 233 -1.58 16.03 -13.28
CA ARG A 233 -0.96 15.75 -14.58
C ARG A 233 0.57 15.78 -14.56
N TRP A 234 1.17 16.30 -13.49
CA TRP A 234 2.59 16.62 -13.45
C TRP A 234 3.25 16.11 -12.16
N HIS A 235 4.46 15.58 -12.31
CA HIS A 235 5.34 15.11 -11.23
C HIS A 235 6.66 15.87 -11.28
N LEU A 236 7.27 16.10 -10.13
CA LEU A 236 8.58 16.74 -10.02
C LEU A 236 9.62 15.65 -9.77
N THR A 237 10.63 15.55 -10.63
CA THR A 237 11.80 14.70 -10.37
C THR A 237 12.99 15.57 -10.04
N LEU A 238 13.64 15.32 -8.90
CA LEU A 238 14.89 15.96 -8.53
C LEU A 238 16.04 15.16 -9.16
N LEU A 239 16.72 15.73 -10.15
CA LEU A 239 18.00 15.21 -10.60
C LEU A 239 19.05 15.67 -9.59
N GLN A 240 19.54 14.77 -8.74
CA GLN A 240 20.78 15.04 -8.01
C GLN A 240 21.90 15.11 -9.05
N SER A 241 22.39 16.32 -9.29
CA SER A 241 23.58 16.56 -10.10
C SER A 241 24.81 16.15 -9.32
N THR A 242 25.35 14.98 -9.65
CA THR A 242 26.79 14.66 -9.76
C THR A 242 26.93 13.35 -10.51
#